data_AF-A0A7W0JTT7-F1
#
_entry.id   AF-A0A7W0JTT7-F1
#
_cell.length_a   1.000
_cell.length_b   1.000
_cell.length_c   1.000
_cell.angle_alpha   90.00
_cell.angle_beta   90.00
_cell.angle_gamma   90.00
#
_symmetry.space_group_name_H-M   'P 1'
#
loop_
_entity.id
_entity.type
_entity.pdbx_description
1 polymer ?
#
loop_
_entity_poly.entity_id
_entity_poly.type
_entity_poly.pdbx_seq_one_letter_code
_entity_poly.pdbx_strand_id
1 'polypeptide(L)'
;MSAKLSVIFYIVLCLEIGIVLTLLPWIPQGFLGLSDWGNNYFLLYAARKTGFYGLQSVVASGWVRGAVTGLGILNLGMAFWEIFHFRQTLNALRGNTAPPVVSQKNATPPAKAHHLPDHERRNDPANNAGR
;
A
#
# COMPACT_ATOMS: atom_id res chain seq x y z
N MET A 1 -10.11 1.19 6.60
CA MET A 1 -9.79 -0.18 6.13
C MET A 1 -9.13 -0.22 4.74
N SER A 2 -8.53 0.87 4.27
CA SER A 2 -8.19 1.08 2.84
C SER A 2 -6.73 0.80 2.47
N ALA A 3 -5.77 0.95 3.38
CA ALA A 3 -4.34 0.84 3.06
C ALA A 3 -3.93 -0.52 2.46
N LYS A 4 -4.53 -1.62 2.94
CA LYS A 4 -4.29 -2.97 2.39
C LYS A 4 -4.74 -3.09 0.93
N LEU A 5 -5.90 -2.53 0.62
CA LEU A 5 -6.48 -2.57 -0.72
C LEU A 5 -5.64 -1.72 -1.68
N SER A 6 -5.18 -0.54 -1.24
CA SER A 6 -4.28 0.30 -2.04
C SER A 6 -2.96 -0.39 -2.39
N VAL A 7 -2.34 -1.12 -1.45
CA VAL A 7 -1.11 -1.88 -1.72
C VAL A 7 -1.38 -3.02 -2.70
N ILE A 8 -2.45 -3.79 -2.50
CA ILE A 8 -2.82 -4.87 -3.42
C ILE A 8 -3.09 -4.33 -4.83
N PHE A 9 -3.82 -3.22 -4.94
CA PHE A 9 -4.09 -2.57 -6.21
C PHE A 9 -2.81 -2.10 -6.90
N TYR A 10 -1.88 -1.50 -6.15
CA TYR A 10 -0.58 -1.10 -6.67
C TYR A 10 0.23 -2.28 -7.22
N ILE A 11 0.24 -3.42 -6.52
CA ILE A 11 0.93 -4.64 -6.97
C ILE A 11 0.32 -5.14 -8.28
N VAL A 12 -1.01 -5.25 -8.35
CA VAL A 12 -1.72 -5.70 -9.56
C VAL A 12 -1.42 -4.77 -10.74
N LEU A 13 -1.46 -3.46 -10.51
CA LEU A 13 -1.17 -2.47 -11.55
C LEU A 13 0.29 -2.56 -12.03
N CYS A 14 1.26 -2.75 -11.13
CA CYS A 14 2.66 -3.00 -11.51
C CYS A 14 2.82 -4.28 -12.34
N LEU A 15 2.11 -5.36 -11.98
CA LEU A 15 2.14 -6.61 -12.74
C LEU A 15 1.54 -6.45 -14.12
N GLU A 16 0.33 -5.88 -14.23
CA GLU A 16 -0.33 -5.67 -15.52
C GLU A 16 0.51 -4.78 -16.44
N ILE A 17 0.91 -3.60 -15.95
CA ILE A 17 1.72 -2.67 -16.72
C ILE A 17 3.08 -3.28 -17.04
N GLY A 18 3.73 -3.93 -16.08
CA GLY A 18 5.03 -4.53 -16.30
C GLY A 18 5.00 -5.66 -17.33
N ILE A 19 3.99 -6.54 -17.30
CA ILE A 19 3.81 -7.61 -18.29
C ILE A 19 3.59 -7.00 -19.67
N VAL A 20 2.73 -5.98 -19.77
CA VAL A 20 2.49 -5.27 -21.02
C VAL A 20 3.78 -4.65 -21.53
N LEU A 21 4.54 -3.93 -20.72
CA LEU A 21 5.82 -3.33 -21.14
C LEU A 21 6.86 -4.36 -21.56
N THR A 22 6.91 -5.51 -20.89
CA THR A 22 7.84 -6.58 -21.24
C THR A 22 7.47 -7.28 -22.53
N LEU A 23 6.18 -7.47 -22.83
CA LEU A 23 5.73 -8.26 -23.99
C LEU A 23 5.44 -7.40 -25.22
N LEU A 24 4.85 -6.21 -25.05
CA LEU A 24 4.38 -5.34 -26.14
C LEU A 24 5.44 -5.07 -27.23
N PRO A 25 6.73 -4.86 -26.93
CA PRO A 25 7.73 -4.64 -27.97
C PRO A 25 8.02 -5.86 -28.85
N TRP A 26 7.65 -7.06 -28.39
CA TRP A 26 7.97 -8.36 -29.00
C TRP A 26 6.75 -9.08 -29.57
N ILE A 27 5.55 -8.60 -29.26
CA ILE A 27 4.31 -9.21 -29.74
C ILE A 27 4.24 -9.04 -31.27
N PRO A 28 4.07 -10.15 -32.01
CA PRO A 28 3.86 -10.08 -33.45
C PRO A 28 2.52 -9.40 -33.77
N GLN A 29 2.48 -8.73 -34.91
CA GLN A 29 1.28 -8.08 -35.42
C GLN A 29 0.04 -8.99 -35.33
N GLY A 30 -1.06 -8.48 -34.76
CA GLY A 30 -2.35 -9.16 -34.74
C GLY A 30 -2.63 -10.10 -33.57
N PHE A 31 -1.67 -10.39 -32.68
CA PHE A 31 -1.90 -11.31 -31.55
C PHE A 31 -3.01 -10.85 -30.58
N LEU A 32 -3.22 -9.54 -30.43
CA LEU A 32 -4.26 -8.93 -29.59
C LEU A 32 -5.03 -7.80 -30.32
N GLY A 33 -5.05 -7.83 -31.66
CA GLY A 33 -5.49 -6.68 -32.47
C GLY A 33 -4.55 -5.46 -32.37
N LEU A 34 -3.38 -5.66 -31.76
CA LEU A 34 -2.33 -4.66 -31.65
C LEU A 34 -1.50 -4.67 -32.95
N SER A 35 -1.22 -3.47 -33.43
CA SER A 35 -0.36 -3.25 -34.59
C SER A 35 1.11 -3.36 -34.18
N ASP A 36 1.99 -3.63 -35.15
CA ASP A 36 3.41 -3.91 -34.89
C ASP A 36 4.04 -2.76 -34.10
N TRP A 37 4.75 -3.04 -33.01
CA TRP A 37 5.34 -2.06 -32.07
C TRP A 37 6.02 -0.89 -32.78
N GLY A 38 6.81 -1.19 -33.80
CA GLY A 38 7.57 -0.20 -34.57
C GLY A 38 6.84 0.33 -35.79
N ASN A 39 5.61 -0.08 -36.09
CA ASN A 39 4.92 0.27 -37.33
C ASN A 39 3.43 0.53 -37.08
N ASN A 40 3.13 1.75 -36.63
CA ASN A 40 1.79 2.18 -36.25
C ASN A 40 1.46 3.55 -36.81
N TYR A 41 0.17 3.79 -37.10
CA TYR A 41 -0.32 5.11 -37.52
C TYR A 41 0.03 6.24 -36.54
N PHE A 42 0.12 5.93 -35.24
CA PHE A 42 0.53 6.90 -34.23
C PHE A 42 1.98 7.35 -34.41
N LEU A 43 2.91 6.43 -34.66
CA LEU A 43 4.32 6.74 -34.93
C LEU A 43 4.47 7.51 -36.24
N LEU A 44 3.69 7.17 -37.27
CA LEU A 44 3.67 7.90 -38.54
C LEU A 44 3.17 9.33 -38.36
N TYR A 45 2.10 9.52 -37.59
CA TYR A 45 1.56 10.84 -37.26
C TYR A 45 2.54 11.65 -36.42
N ALA A 46 3.16 11.03 -35.41
CA ALA A 46 4.19 11.64 -34.59
C ALA A 46 5.40 12.06 -35.42
N ALA A 47 5.92 11.19 -36.29
CA ALA A 47 7.03 11.47 -37.19
C ALA A 47 6.73 12.63 -38.14
N ARG A 48 5.50 12.70 -38.68
CA ARG A 48 5.06 13.84 -39.49
C ARG A 48 4.99 15.13 -38.69
N LYS A 49 4.48 15.07 -37.46
CA LYS A 49 4.33 16.25 -36.60
C LYS A 49 5.67 16.78 -36.09
N THR A 50 6.63 15.90 -35.81
CA THR A 50 7.97 16.26 -35.34
C THR A 50 8.97 16.49 -36.47
N GLY A 51 8.61 16.16 -37.72
CA GLY A 51 9.50 16.19 -38.88
C GLY A 51 10.59 15.11 -38.85
N PHE A 52 10.57 14.20 -37.88
CA PHE A 52 11.62 13.19 -37.69
C PHE A 52 11.20 11.84 -38.30
N TYR A 53 11.53 11.64 -39.58
CA TYR A 53 11.22 10.42 -40.34
C TYR A 53 11.92 9.17 -39.79
N GLY A 54 13.02 9.32 -39.03
CA GLY A 54 13.73 8.21 -38.38
C GLY A 54 13.09 7.70 -37.09
N LEU A 55 12.04 8.36 -36.58
CA LEU A 55 11.42 8.02 -35.28
C LEU A 55 10.97 6.56 -35.23
N GLN A 56 10.40 6.10 -36.34
CA GLN A 56 9.90 4.75 -36.48
C GLN A 56 11.04 3.72 -36.36
N SER A 57 12.18 3.98 -37.01
CA SER A 57 13.36 3.12 -36.97
C SER A 57 14.02 3.12 -35.58
N VAL A 58 14.01 4.25 -34.88
CA VAL A 58 14.52 4.34 -33.51
C VAL A 58 13.63 3.56 -32.54
N VAL A 59 12.31 3.69 -32.63
CA VAL A 59 11.37 2.97 -31.76
C VAL A 59 11.35 1.47 -32.07
N ALA A 60 11.53 1.09 -33.33
CA ALA A 60 11.70 -0.30 -33.76
C ALA A 60 13.07 -0.89 -33.38
N SER A 61 14.04 -0.06 -32.96
CA SER A 61 15.39 -0.53 -32.64
C SER A 61 15.40 -1.46 -31.42
N GLY A 62 16.34 -2.41 -31.41
CA GLY A 62 16.54 -3.31 -30.28
C GLY A 62 16.87 -2.58 -28.97
N TRP A 63 17.47 -1.38 -29.04
CA TRP A 63 17.74 -0.53 -27.89
C TRP A 63 16.46 -0.04 -27.21
N VAL A 64 15.52 0.51 -27.98
CA VAL A 64 14.25 1.00 -27.42
C VAL A 64 13.40 -0.17 -26.93
N ARG A 65 13.32 -1.26 -27.70
CA ARG A 65 12.63 -2.50 -27.26
C ARG A 65 13.22 -3.02 -25.94
N GLY A 66 14.54 -3.07 -25.84
CA GLY A 66 15.27 -3.48 -24.63
C GLY A 66 15.02 -2.55 -23.45
N ALA A 67 15.05 -1.24 -23.66
CA ALA A 67 14.76 -0.25 -22.61
C ALA A 67 13.34 -0.38 -22.07
N VAL A 68 12.35 -0.50 -22.95
CA VAL A 68 10.94 -0.69 -22.57
C VAL A 68 10.73 -2.02 -21.84
N THR A 69 11.38 -3.09 -22.32
CA THR A 69 11.33 -4.42 -21.68
C THR A 69 11.98 -4.38 -20.30
N GLY A 70 13.14 -3.74 -20.17
CA GLY A 70 13.85 -3.58 -18.90
C GLY A 70 13.03 -2.79 -17.88
N LEU A 71 12.33 -1.75 -18.33
CA LEU A 71 11.38 -1.02 -17.48
C LEU A 71 10.20 -1.91 -17.03
N GLY A 72 9.69 -2.77 -17.90
CA GLY A 72 8.68 -3.77 -17.56
C GLY A 72 9.17 -4.78 -16.50
N ILE A 73 10.38 -5.31 -16.68
CA ILE A 73 11.01 -6.23 -15.73
C ILE A 73 11.23 -5.56 -14.37
N LEU A 74 11.67 -4.30 -14.35
CA LEU A 74 11.82 -3.53 -13.12
C LEU A 74 10.48 -3.40 -12.39
N ASN A 75 9.40 -3.13 -13.13
CA ASN A 75 8.03 -3.05 -12.58
C ASN A 75 7.58 -4.39 -11.96
N LEU A 76 7.83 -5.50 -12.67
CA LEU A 76 7.59 -6.85 -12.14
C LEU A 76 8.41 -7.09 -10.88
N GLY A 77 9.69 -6.73 -10.89
CA GLY A 77 10.58 -6.87 -9.75
C GLY A 77 10.05 -6.13 -8.51
N MET A 78 9.56 -4.91 -8.68
CA MET A 78 8.91 -4.14 -7.60
C MET A 78 7.65 -4.84 -7.09
N ALA A 79 6.80 -5.34 -7.99
CA ALA A 79 5.61 -6.08 -7.58
C ALA A 79 5.95 -7.35 -6.80
N PHE A 80 6.91 -8.15 -7.27
CA PHE A 80 7.39 -9.34 -6.55
C PHE A 80 7.99 -8.98 -5.21
N TRP A 81 8.82 -7.94 -5.14
CA TRP A 81 9.41 -7.45 -3.89
C TRP A 81 8.34 -7.11 -2.86
N GLU A 82 7.31 -6.39 -3.28
CA GLU A 82 6.19 -5.99 -2.45
C GLU A 82 5.36 -7.19 -1.97
N ILE A 83 5.20 -8.23 -2.80
CA ILE A 83 4.55 -9.49 -2.42
C ILE A 83 5.34 -10.21 -1.31
N PHE A 84 6.67 -10.29 -1.43
CA PHE A 84 7.52 -10.94 -0.41
C PHE A 84 7.58 -10.15 0.91
N HIS A 85 7.64 -8.81 0.83
CA HIS A 85 7.72 -7.93 2.01
C HIS A 85 6.36 -7.41 2.49
N PHE A 86 5.26 -7.95 1.95
CA PHE A 86 3.90 -7.47 2.19
C PHE A 86 3.55 -7.28 3.67
N ARG A 87 3.99 -8.19 4.54
CA ARG A 87 3.73 -8.07 5.99
C ARG A 87 4.43 -6.87 6.64
N GLN A 88 5.63 -6.52 6.17
CA GLN A 88 6.38 -5.38 6.69
C GLN A 88 5.80 -4.06 6.18
N THR A 89 5.45 -3.97 4.89
CA THR A 89 4.78 -2.76 4.34
C THR A 89 3.46 -2.49 5.05
N LEU A 90 2.65 -3.54 5.28
CA LEU A 90 1.39 -3.39 5.99
C LEU A 90 1.56 -2.95 7.45
N ASN A 91 2.60 -3.45 8.13
CA ASN A 91 2.89 -3.06 9.50
C ASN A 91 3.39 -1.61 9.58
N ALA A 92 4.23 -1.16 8.64
CA ALA A 92 4.69 0.22 8.55
C ALA A 92 3.53 1.19 8.26
N LEU A 93 2.64 0.83 7.33
CA LEU A 93 1.44 1.63 7.03
C LEU A 93 0.48 1.69 8.23
N ARG A 94 0.29 0.58 8.96
CA ARG A 94 -0.50 0.55 10.20
C ARG A 94 0.13 1.39 11.32
N GLY A 95 1.45 1.40 11.43
CA GLY A 95 2.18 2.24 12.39
C GLY A 95 1.97 3.74 12.13
N ASN A 96 1.92 4.16 10.86
CA ASN A 96 1.68 5.56 10.49
C ASN A 96 0.19 5.98 10.47
N THR A 97 -0.76 5.05 10.44
CA THR A 97 -2.21 5.35 10.54
C THR A 97 -2.80 5.12 11.92
N ALA A 98 -2.03 4.54 12.84
CA ALA A 98 -2.38 4.63 14.24
C ALA A 98 -2.26 6.11 14.63
N PRO A 99 -3.32 6.77 15.18
CA PRO A 99 -3.09 8.00 15.93
C PRO A 99 -1.99 7.71 16.96
N PRO A 100 -1.19 8.71 17.38
CA PRO A 100 -0.24 8.47 18.46
C PRO A 100 -1.04 7.81 19.56
N VAL A 101 -0.76 6.54 19.83
CA VAL A 101 -1.24 5.90 21.03
C VAL A 101 -0.55 6.75 22.07
N VAL A 102 -1.30 7.71 22.62
CA VAL A 102 -1.08 8.20 23.96
C VAL A 102 -0.86 6.91 24.71
N SER A 103 0.40 6.66 25.03
CA SER A 103 0.80 5.57 25.88
C SER A 103 0.03 5.85 27.16
N GLN A 104 -1.17 5.29 27.29
CA GLN A 104 -1.90 5.15 28.54
C GLN A 104 -1.12 4.11 29.36
N LYS A 105 0.13 4.43 29.64
CA LYS A 105 0.90 3.88 30.74
C LYS A 105 0.56 4.63 32.04
N ASN A 106 -0.53 5.41 32.04
CA ASN A 106 -1.12 6.04 33.21
C ASN A 106 -2.65 5.81 33.20
N ALA A 107 -3.09 4.56 33.02
CA ALA A 107 -4.39 4.18 33.57
C ALA A 107 -4.21 4.05 35.07
N THR A 108 -4.48 5.14 35.77
CA THR A 108 -4.79 5.16 37.20
C THR A 108 -5.64 3.93 37.54
N PRO A 109 -5.32 3.16 38.59
CA PRO A 109 -6.15 2.03 39.00
C PRO A 109 -7.60 2.51 39.14
N PRO A 110 -8.61 1.71 38.75
CA PRO A 110 -9.99 2.07 38.98
C PRO A 110 -10.14 2.39 40.47
N ALA A 111 -10.60 3.61 40.76
CA ALA A 111 -10.98 4.04 42.08
C ALA A 111 -11.87 2.94 42.66
N LYS A 112 -11.32 2.16 43.59
CA LYS A 112 -12.11 1.30 44.46
C LYS A 112 -13.21 2.19 45.01
N ALA A 113 -14.45 1.84 44.73
CA ALA A 113 -15.60 2.39 45.42
C ALA A 113 -15.25 2.43 46.91
N HIS A 114 -15.11 3.64 47.43
CA HIS A 114 -14.81 3.87 48.82
C HIS A 114 -16.05 3.38 49.57
N HIS A 115 -15.98 2.14 50.07
CA HIS A 115 -16.94 1.63 51.04
C HIS A 115 -16.93 2.64 52.20
N LEU A 116 -18.00 3.42 52.29
CA LEU A 116 -18.29 4.15 53.52
C LEU A 116 -18.31 3.12 54.64
N PRO A 117 -17.57 3.32 55.74
CA PRO A 117 -17.84 2.55 56.94
C PRO A 117 -19.20 3.00 57.47
N ASP A 118 -20.15 2.07 57.50
CA ASP A 118 -21.36 2.23 58.31
C ASP A 118 -20.91 2.41 59.76
N HIS A 119 -21.01 3.64 60.25
CA HIS A 119 -20.77 3.94 61.65
C HIS A 119 -21.95 3.38 62.44
N GLU A 120 -21.77 2.15 62.91
CA GLU A 120 -22.65 1.48 63.86
C GLU A 120 -22.82 2.36 65.10
N ARG A 121 -24.07 2.78 65.30
CA ARG A 121 -24.54 3.61 66.40
C ARG A 121 -24.35 2.85 67.71
N ARG A 122 -23.23 3.11 68.40
CA ARG A 122 -22.97 2.62 69.76
C ARG A 122 -24.01 3.19 70.73
N ASN A 123 -25.08 2.43 70.98
CA ASN A 123 -25.99 2.66 72.09
C ASN A 123 -25.52 1.78 73.27
N ASP A 124 -24.69 2.32 74.16
CA ASP A 124 -24.46 1.70 75.48
C ASP A 124 -25.10 2.60 76.56
N PRO A 125 -26.19 2.16 77.22
CA PRO A 125 -26.78 2.88 78.34
C PRO A 125 -25.92 2.76 79.59
N ALA A 126 -25.80 3.89 80.30
CA ALA A 126 -25.15 4.03 81.59
C ALA A 126 -25.61 2.97 82.59
N ASN A 127 -24.67 2.12 83.02
CA ASN A 127 -24.88 1.24 84.16
C ASN A 127 -24.65 2.04 85.45
N ASN A 128 -25.75 2.51 86.03
CA ASN A 128 -25.80 3.06 87.38
C ASN A 128 -26.29 1.94 88.31
N ALA A 129 -25.36 1.26 88.96
CA ALA A 129 -25.64 0.29 90.01
C ALA A 129 -24.93 0.74 91.29
N GLY A 130 -25.73 1.11 92.28
CA GLY A 130 -25.26 1.64 93.55
C GLY A 130 -24.54 0.63 94.42
N ARG A 131 -23.68 1.17 95.28
CA ARG A 131 -23.48 0.80 96.68
C ARG A 131 -22.77 1.93 97.39
#